data_AF-A0A160P1T4-F1
#
_entry.id   AF-A0A160P1T4-F1
#
_cell.length_a   1.000
_cell.length_b   1.000
_cell.length_c   1.000
_cell.angle_alpha   90.00
_cell.angle_beta   90.00
_cell.angle_gamma   90.00
#
_symmetry.space_group_name_H-M   'P 1'
#
loop_
_entity.id
_entity.type
_entity.pdbx_description
1 polymer ?
#
loop_
_entity_poly.entity_id
_entity_poly.type
_entity_poly.pdbx_seq_one_letter_code
_entity_poly.pdbx_strand_id
1 'polypeptide(L)'
;MSLSLILNDRPLLRAKIGTLPNLPPHFAVVYPLDSGGWEVESPKHRTTTQKWLHKNKLCYVVDLGDHRRTAVLTKTPLTCKDQAHRFKATIDVGFRVHDPVAVVRGNLPDVLSAVYPYLISRIRPYAMQFAIDEAFEAQARINGSLALPIPLPEGLTLYYCDVQLEPDEAVREFVRSRTQAARDWERGRWEHTQVVGNTRHEEVITDIKHVAQIEREQQARAALAAVQLDFRGLVVEHLAKHPADTEKAMDLLLRWEEGRHARALDQEQRQIEMFRFLVDKNIVREVDLPDVRNGVLGGMLPPAIGAPMGTAPAAAQALPPAAQYPASPSAPPAAPPWGGTRPGAAQESGGTPASPAADARPTPTGLAPVYVVLDTSPAAAGCVTQLRDALSSLQTALALSPDVASAVRLSLLTFSDTADVRMPLTEVSWQTGVPDLQSGNGCRYEPVFRRLLELVPLETERLKQQVTRVNRPTVFFLVAGDPEDSGRWRAVQQELMRHPYRPNVIACGIGAIDRRTVTRIASHPEFAVEADPQAHLAESAAQFSMLLQNTVLHLGRSAVAGSSELRPERPRGLRLIQDVE
;
A
#
# COMPACT_ATOMS: atom_id res chain seq x y z
N MET A 1 30.64 -3.92 -43.87
CA MET A 1 31.36 -4.51 -45.01
C MET A 1 30.43 -4.44 -46.20
N SER A 2 30.86 -3.79 -47.28
CA SER A 2 30.07 -3.73 -48.51
C SER A 2 29.98 -5.10 -49.15
N LEU A 3 28.82 -5.45 -49.72
CA LEU A 3 28.65 -6.66 -50.51
C LEU A 3 28.24 -6.30 -51.93
N SER A 4 29.18 -6.52 -52.86
CA SER A 4 28.94 -6.37 -54.29
C SER A 4 28.43 -7.70 -54.86
N LEU A 5 27.24 -7.69 -55.45
CA LEU A 5 26.67 -8.86 -56.15
C LEU A 5 27.13 -8.97 -57.61
N ILE A 6 27.66 -7.88 -58.16
CA ILE A 6 28.31 -7.87 -59.46
C ILE A 6 29.78 -8.21 -59.23
N LEU A 7 30.22 -9.37 -59.70
CA LEU A 7 31.57 -9.89 -59.46
C LEU A 7 32.63 -9.19 -60.32
N ASN A 8 32.20 -8.33 -61.24
CA ASN A 8 33.07 -7.58 -62.14
C ASN A 8 32.73 -6.09 -62.17
N ASP A 9 33.64 -5.25 -61.69
CA ASP A 9 33.48 -3.78 -61.66
C ASP A 9 33.38 -3.14 -63.06
N ARG A 10 33.82 -3.87 -64.10
CA ARG A 10 33.78 -3.44 -65.51
C ARG A 10 33.26 -4.57 -66.39
N PRO A 11 32.59 -4.28 -67.51
CA PRO A 11 32.12 -5.30 -68.43
C PRO A 11 33.30 -6.13 -68.94
N LEU A 12 33.24 -7.45 -68.74
CA LEU A 12 34.30 -8.38 -69.12
C LEU A 12 33.94 -9.12 -70.39
N LEU A 13 34.95 -9.49 -71.18
CA LEU A 13 34.74 -10.45 -72.26
C LEU A 13 34.37 -11.81 -71.66
N ARG A 14 33.33 -12.47 -72.18
CA ARG A 14 32.88 -13.79 -71.71
C ARG A 14 34.03 -14.80 -71.59
N ALA A 15 34.98 -14.78 -72.53
CA ALA A 15 36.15 -15.66 -72.54
C ALA A 15 37.04 -15.53 -71.29
N LYS A 16 36.95 -14.41 -70.55
CA LYS A 16 37.75 -14.11 -69.35
C LYS A 16 37.02 -14.39 -68.03
N ILE A 17 35.83 -15.00 -68.04
CA ILE A 17 35.13 -15.29 -66.77
C ILE A 17 35.85 -16.33 -65.92
N GLY A 18 36.54 -17.29 -66.53
CA GLY A 18 37.36 -18.26 -65.79
C GLY A 18 38.56 -17.65 -65.06
N THR A 19 38.88 -16.38 -65.31
CA THR A 19 39.94 -15.64 -64.59
C THR A 19 39.42 -14.83 -63.40
N LEU A 20 38.11 -14.84 -63.14
CA LEU A 20 37.55 -14.18 -61.96
C LEU A 20 37.88 -14.99 -60.69
N PRO A 21 38.40 -14.36 -59.63
CA PRO A 21 38.62 -15.01 -58.35
C PRO A 21 37.27 -15.33 -57.69
N ASN A 22 37.15 -16.55 -57.13
CA ASN A 22 36.02 -16.99 -56.30
C ASN A 22 34.64 -16.92 -56.99
N LEU A 23 34.49 -17.59 -58.13
CA LEU A 23 33.20 -17.72 -58.81
C LEU A 23 32.24 -18.59 -57.96
N PRO A 24 31.07 -18.09 -57.54
CA PRO A 24 30.09 -18.86 -56.77
C PRO A 24 29.46 -19.96 -57.65
N PRO A 25 28.92 -21.04 -57.05
CA PRO A 25 28.29 -22.13 -57.80
C PRO A 25 27.00 -21.73 -58.54
N HIS A 26 26.34 -20.66 -58.08
CA HIS A 26 25.11 -20.13 -58.67
C HIS A 26 25.35 -18.69 -59.15
N PHE A 27 25.67 -18.51 -60.44
CA PHE A 27 25.84 -17.20 -61.05
C PHE A 27 25.06 -17.08 -62.36
N ALA A 28 24.63 -15.87 -62.70
CA ALA A 28 24.07 -15.51 -64.00
C ALA A 28 25.05 -14.63 -64.77
N VAL A 29 25.03 -14.76 -66.11
CA VAL A 29 25.79 -13.88 -66.99
C VAL A 29 24.80 -13.00 -67.74
N VAL A 30 24.94 -11.69 -67.62
CA VAL A 30 24.05 -10.71 -68.23
C VAL A 30 24.79 -9.97 -69.35
N TYR A 31 24.19 -9.95 -70.54
CA TYR A 31 24.71 -9.25 -71.71
C TYR A 31 23.91 -7.96 -71.96
N PRO A 32 24.57 -6.80 -72.06
CA PRO A 32 23.94 -5.61 -72.62
C PRO A 32 23.77 -5.79 -74.15
N LEU A 33 22.58 -5.51 -74.68
CA LEU A 33 22.35 -5.42 -76.13
C LEU A 33 22.45 -3.96 -76.58
N ASP A 34 22.99 -3.73 -77.77
CA ASP A 34 23.15 -2.39 -78.37
C ASP A 34 21.81 -1.66 -78.59
N SER A 35 20.69 -2.39 -78.56
CA SER A 35 19.32 -1.86 -78.66
C SER A 35 18.71 -1.40 -77.32
N GLY A 36 19.48 -1.42 -76.23
CA GLY A 36 19.00 -1.07 -74.87
C GLY A 36 18.29 -2.22 -74.14
N GLY A 37 18.23 -3.40 -74.74
CA GLY A 37 17.75 -4.64 -74.12
C GLY A 37 18.84 -5.37 -73.31
N TRP A 38 18.45 -6.38 -72.55
CA TRP A 38 19.35 -7.21 -71.77
C TRP A 38 19.04 -8.69 -72.01
N GLU A 39 20.06 -9.51 -72.16
CA GLU A 39 19.92 -10.97 -72.31
C GLU A 39 20.60 -11.67 -71.13
N VAL A 40 19.89 -12.60 -70.49
CA VAL A 40 20.38 -13.36 -69.32
C VAL A 40 20.72 -14.77 -69.75
N GLU A 41 21.96 -15.18 -69.56
CA GLU A 41 22.40 -16.57 -69.71
C GLU A 41 22.34 -17.26 -68.34
N SER A 42 21.48 -18.29 -68.25
CA SER A 42 21.41 -19.19 -67.10
C SER A 42 22.34 -20.40 -67.30
N PRO A 43 22.85 -21.05 -66.22
CA PRO A 43 23.82 -22.15 -66.32
C PRO A 43 23.32 -23.42 -67.03
N LYS A 44 22.01 -23.56 -67.27
CA LYS A 44 21.42 -24.79 -67.84
C LYS A 44 21.42 -24.73 -69.38
N HIS A 45 22.45 -25.35 -69.95
CA HIS A 45 22.61 -25.81 -71.35
C HIS A 45 22.90 -24.75 -72.43
N ARG A 46 24.11 -24.81 -73.00
CA ARG A 46 24.47 -24.13 -74.27
C ARG A 46 24.57 -25.13 -75.42
N THR A 47 24.07 -24.74 -76.58
CA THR A 47 24.44 -25.34 -77.86
C THR A 47 25.84 -24.86 -78.31
N THR A 48 26.56 -25.67 -79.08
CA THR A 48 27.94 -25.39 -79.54
C THR A 48 28.03 -24.08 -80.33
N THR A 49 26.96 -23.69 -81.03
CA THR A 49 26.85 -22.45 -81.80
C THR A 49 26.79 -21.22 -80.90
N GLN A 50 25.99 -21.26 -79.82
CA GLN A 50 25.95 -20.20 -78.80
C GLN A 50 27.29 -20.05 -78.07
N LYS A 51 28.10 -21.13 -77.97
CA LYS A 51 29.47 -21.08 -77.44
C LYS A 51 30.40 -20.16 -78.24
N TRP A 52 30.28 -20.22 -79.56
CA TRP A 52 31.14 -19.48 -80.48
C TRP A 52 30.67 -18.02 -80.66
N LEU A 53 29.36 -17.77 -80.81
CA LEU A 53 28.79 -16.43 -81.03
C LEU A 53 29.00 -15.44 -79.87
N HIS A 54 28.96 -15.89 -78.62
CA HIS A 54 29.05 -15.01 -77.44
C HIS A 54 30.48 -14.85 -76.90
N LYS A 55 31.49 -15.41 -77.58
CA LYS A 55 32.88 -15.44 -77.11
C LYS A 55 33.50 -14.04 -76.93
N ASN A 56 33.15 -13.11 -77.81
CA ASN A 56 33.68 -11.74 -77.84
C ASN A 56 32.70 -10.70 -77.28
N LYS A 57 31.57 -11.12 -76.70
CA LYS A 57 30.60 -10.19 -76.11
C LYS A 57 31.04 -9.76 -74.71
N LEU A 58 30.79 -8.50 -74.40
CA LEU A 58 30.92 -7.93 -73.07
C LEU A 58 29.77 -8.42 -72.19
N CYS A 59 30.06 -8.78 -70.94
CA CYS A 59 29.08 -9.31 -70.01
C CYS A 59 29.38 -8.92 -68.56
N TYR A 60 28.33 -8.97 -67.74
CA TYR A 60 28.37 -8.86 -66.29
C TYR A 60 28.07 -10.20 -65.65
N VAL A 61 28.76 -10.52 -64.56
CA VAL A 61 28.54 -11.75 -63.78
C VAL A 61 27.88 -11.35 -62.46
N VAL A 62 26.70 -11.90 -62.22
CA VAL A 62 25.90 -11.63 -61.02
C VAL A 62 25.83 -12.89 -60.17
N ASP A 63 26.13 -12.75 -58.88
CA ASP A 63 25.93 -13.81 -57.89
C ASP A 63 24.43 -14.02 -57.62
N LEU A 64 23.95 -15.24 -57.80
CA LEU A 64 22.57 -15.65 -57.52
C LEU A 64 22.47 -16.43 -56.20
N GLY A 65 23.56 -16.57 -55.46
CA GLY A 65 23.61 -17.27 -54.19
C GLY A 65 22.71 -16.65 -53.13
N ASP A 66 22.39 -17.45 -52.12
CA ASP A 66 21.71 -16.98 -50.92
C ASP A 66 22.75 -16.29 -50.00
N HIS A 67 22.52 -15.03 -49.66
CA HIS A 67 23.39 -14.25 -48.81
C HIS A 67 22.70 -13.88 -47.50
N ARG A 68 23.38 -14.10 -46.36
CA ARG A 68 22.92 -13.67 -45.03
C ARG A 68 23.89 -12.67 -44.42
N ARG A 69 23.37 -11.56 -43.87
CA ARG A 69 24.15 -10.48 -43.27
C ARG A 69 23.46 -9.92 -42.04
N THR A 70 24.24 -9.77 -40.99
CA THR A 70 23.81 -9.16 -39.73
C THR A 70 24.46 -7.78 -39.59
N ALA A 71 23.68 -6.76 -39.24
CA ALA A 71 24.18 -5.42 -38.96
C ALA A 71 23.49 -4.80 -37.75
N VAL A 72 24.27 -4.06 -36.96
CA VAL A 72 23.78 -3.23 -35.87
C VAL A 72 23.51 -1.83 -36.41
N LEU A 73 22.28 -1.35 -36.24
CA LEU A 73 21.87 -0.01 -36.66
C LEU A 73 22.44 1.05 -35.72
N THR A 74 23.61 1.59 -36.07
CA THR A 74 24.27 2.66 -35.29
C THR A 74 24.00 4.06 -35.86
N LYS A 75 23.88 4.19 -37.18
CA LYS A 75 23.78 5.50 -37.87
C LYS A 75 22.37 6.09 -37.90
N THR A 76 21.34 5.25 -37.79
CA THR A 76 19.93 5.64 -37.87
C THR A 76 19.15 4.95 -36.76
N PRO A 77 19.28 5.41 -35.50
CA PRO A 77 18.65 4.77 -34.35
C PRO A 77 17.12 4.87 -34.44
N LEU A 78 16.43 3.82 -33.98
CA LEU A 78 14.96 3.78 -33.95
C LEU A 78 14.46 4.52 -32.70
N THR A 79 13.62 5.53 -32.89
CA THR A 79 13.04 6.32 -31.79
C THR A 79 11.83 5.63 -31.19
N CYS A 80 11.76 5.57 -29.87
CA CYS A 80 10.61 5.04 -29.12
C CYS A 80 9.45 6.05 -29.11
N LYS A 81 8.28 5.60 -28.62
CA LYS A 81 7.08 6.43 -28.43
C LYS A 81 7.34 7.74 -27.66
N ASP A 82 8.22 7.68 -26.66
CA ASP A 82 8.51 8.83 -25.79
C ASP A 82 9.39 9.89 -26.45
N GLN A 83 9.92 9.64 -27.67
CA GLN A 83 10.85 10.48 -28.44
C GLN A 83 12.18 10.84 -27.73
N ALA A 84 12.30 10.61 -26.42
CA ALA A 84 13.48 10.81 -25.61
C ALA A 84 14.47 9.64 -25.69
N HIS A 85 13.93 8.43 -25.92
CA HIS A 85 14.70 7.18 -25.88
C HIS A 85 14.83 6.54 -27.26
N ARG A 86 15.90 5.76 -27.44
CA ARG A 86 16.24 5.09 -28.70
C ARG A 86 16.50 3.61 -28.47
N PHE A 87 16.00 2.76 -29.36
CA PHE A 87 16.32 1.34 -29.36
C PHE A 87 17.64 1.06 -30.07
N LYS A 88 18.44 0.17 -29.50
CA LYS A 88 19.55 -0.45 -30.21
C LYS A 88 19.01 -1.62 -31.01
N ALA A 89 19.03 -1.52 -32.33
CA ALA A 89 18.46 -2.52 -33.22
C ALA A 89 19.57 -3.31 -33.94
N THR A 90 19.47 -4.63 -33.90
CA THR A 90 20.30 -5.56 -34.67
C THR A 90 19.42 -6.24 -35.70
N ILE A 91 19.75 -6.11 -36.98
CA ILE A 91 19.00 -6.70 -38.09
C ILE A 91 19.82 -7.80 -38.71
N ASP A 92 19.26 -9.00 -38.79
CA ASP A 92 19.80 -10.11 -39.54
C ASP A 92 18.93 -10.40 -40.77
N VAL A 93 19.49 -10.25 -41.97
CA VAL A 93 18.75 -10.33 -43.22
C VAL A 93 19.37 -11.37 -44.16
N GLY A 94 18.51 -12.20 -44.74
CA GLY A 94 18.83 -13.13 -45.82
C GLY A 94 18.18 -12.68 -47.13
N PHE A 95 18.97 -12.54 -48.18
CA PHE A 95 18.51 -12.13 -49.50
C PHE A 95 19.14 -12.94 -50.63
N ARG A 96 18.43 -13.02 -51.75
CA ARG A 96 18.88 -13.66 -53.00
C ARG A 96 18.46 -12.83 -54.20
N VAL A 97 19.17 -12.96 -55.31
CA VAL A 97 18.82 -12.28 -56.56
C VAL A 97 17.76 -13.10 -57.29
N HIS A 98 16.62 -12.46 -57.62
CA HIS A 98 15.61 -13.07 -58.48
C HIS A 98 15.66 -12.53 -59.92
N ASP A 99 16.06 -11.25 -60.09
CA ASP A 99 16.25 -10.63 -61.40
C ASP A 99 17.67 -10.02 -61.53
N PRO A 100 18.59 -10.71 -62.22
CA PRO A 100 19.95 -10.23 -62.40
C PRO A 100 20.05 -9.03 -63.35
N VAL A 101 19.05 -8.77 -64.20
CA VAL A 101 19.05 -7.60 -65.10
C VAL A 101 18.83 -6.31 -64.30
N ALA A 102 17.89 -6.34 -63.37
CA ALA A 102 17.60 -5.20 -62.50
C ALA A 102 18.82 -4.82 -61.63
N VAL A 103 19.56 -5.82 -61.13
CA VAL A 103 20.78 -5.61 -60.33
C VAL A 103 21.88 -4.91 -61.15
N VAL A 104 22.11 -5.36 -62.40
CA VAL A 104 23.12 -4.75 -63.30
C VAL A 104 22.69 -3.35 -63.76
N ARG A 105 21.40 -3.16 -64.06
CA ARG A 105 20.84 -1.85 -64.44
C ARG A 105 20.94 -0.83 -63.31
N GLY A 106 20.73 -1.27 -62.06
CA GLY A 106 20.84 -0.43 -60.88
C GLY A 106 22.28 -0.06 -60.50
N ASN A 107 23.28 -0.77 -61.04
CA ASN A 107 24.70 -0.61 -60.77
C ASN A 107 25.00 -0.33 -59.28
N LEU A 108 24.45 -1.18 -58.41
CA LEU A 108 24.57 -1.00 -56.96
C LEU A 108 25.96 -1.46 -56.51
N PRO A 109 26.85 -0.55 -56.05
CA PRO A 109 28.17 -0.94 -55.58
C PRO A 109 28.10 -1.75 -54.27
N ASP A 110 27.08 -1.48 -53.44
CA ASP A 110 26.78 -2.20 -52.21
C ASP A 110 25.29 -2.49 -52.09
N VAL A 111 24.92 -3.76 -52.06
CA VAL A 111 23.52 -4.19 -52.03
C VAL A 111 22.86 -3.91 -50.69
N LEU A 112 23.66 -3.85 -49.63
CA LEU A 112 23.18 -3.49 -48.30
C LEU A 112 22.67 -2.04 -48.24
N SER A 113 23.16 -1.17 -49.14
CA SER A 113 22.70 0.22 -49.25
C SER A 113 21.27 0.34 -49.80
N ALA A 114 20.75 -0.67 -50.50
CA ALA A 114 19.36 -0.73 -50.93
C ALA A 114 18.47 -1.43 -49.89
N VAL A 115 18.98 -2.51 -49.29
CA VAL A 115 18.21 -3.36 -48.34
C VAL A 115 17.93 -2.66 -47.01
N TYR A 116 18.93 -2.04 -46.38
CA TYR A 116 18.76 -1.44 -45.04
C TYR A 116 17.80 -0.24 -45.03
N PRO A 117 17.86 0.73 -45.96
CA PRO A 117 16.89 1.82 -45.97
C PRO A 117 15.45 1.36 -46.15
N TYR A 118 15.22 0.34 -46.98
CA TYR A 118 13.90 -0.26 -47.15
C TYR A 118 13.39 -0.86 -45.83
N LEU A 119 14.20 -1.69 -45.17
CA LEU A 119 13.83 -2.30 -43.88
C LEU A 119 13.59 -1.24 -42.80
N ILE A 120 14.47 -0.24 -42.67
CA ILE A 120 14.31 0.85 -41.70
C ILE A 120 13.02 1.62 -41.93
N SER A 121 12.67 1.94 -43.19
CA SER A 121 11.44 2.66 -43.53
C SER A 121 10.18 1.91 -43.08
N ARG A 122 10.24 0.57 -43.11
CA ARG A 122 9.14 -0.31 -42.74
C ARG A 122 9.07 -0.58 -41.24
N ILE A 123 10.21 -0.66 -40.55
CA ILE A 123 10.30 -0.93 -39.11
C ILE A 123 10.00 0.32 -38.27
N ARG A 124 10.41 1.51 -38.73
CA ARG A 124 10.29 2.77 -37.97
C ARG A 124 8.87 3.07 -37.46
N PRO A 125 7.79 2.94 -38.25
CA PRO A 125 6.43 3.24 -37.77
C PRO A 125 5.96 2.32 -36.64
N TYR A 126 6.46 1.07 -36.59
CA TYR A 126 6.13 0.12 -35.53
C TYR A 126 6.94 0.40 -34.27
N ALA A 127 8.24 0.71 -34.41
CA ALA A 127 9.09 1.06 -33.26
C ALA A 127 8.60 2.31 -32.51
N MET A 128 7.96 3.27 -33.19
CA MET A 128 7.38 4.48 -32.59
C MET A 128 6.13 4.23 -31.72
N GLN A 129 5.54 3.03 -31.74
CA GLN A 129 4.31 2.73 -31.00
C GLN A 129 4.57 2.22 -29.58
N PHE A 130 5.79 1.76 -29.29
CA PHE A 130 6.15 1.09 -28.05
C PHE A 130 7.05 1.97 -27.18
N ALA A 131 6.86 1.86 -25.86
CA ALA A 131 7.76 2.47 -24.88
C ALA A 131 9.08 1.68 -24.80
N ILE A 132 10.14 2.27 -24.24
CA ILE A 132 11.44 1.58 -24.15
C ILE A 132 11.39 0.32 -23.27
N ASP A 133 10.48 0.28 -22.30
CA ASP A 133 10.26 -0.86 -21.40
C ASP A 133 9.61 -2.07 -22.11
N GLU A 134 9.01 -1.85 -23.28
CA GLU A 134 8.27 -2.85 -24.06
C GLU A 134 9.11 -3.39 -25.24
N ALA A 135 10.45 -3.35 -25.14
CA ALA A 135 11.36 -3.73 -26.23
C ALA A 135 11.08 -5.13 -26.82
N PHE A 136 10.71 -6.09 -25.96
CA PHE A 136 10.40 -7.46 -26.36
C PHE A 136 9.08 -7.55 -27.17
N GLU A 137 8.06 -6.80 -26.77
CA GLU A 137 6.78 -6.76 -27.48
C GLU A 137 6.92 -6.05 -28.83
N ALA A 138 7.69 -4.96 -28.86
CA ALA A 138 8.04 -4.25 -30.09
C ALA A 138 8.75 -5.17 -31.09
N GLN A 139 9.71 -5.97 -30.62
CA GLN A 139 10.40 -6.97 -31.43
C GLN A 139 9.44 -8.01 -32.01
N ALA A 140 8.59 -8.61 -31.16
CA ALA A 140 7.62 -9.61 -31.61
C ALA A 140 6.66 -9.03 -32.67
N ARG A 141 6.21 -7.78 -32.48
CA ARG A 141 5.30 -7.10 -33.42
C ARG A 141 5.97 -6.79 -34.75
N ILE A 142 7.22 -6.32 -34.73
CA ILE A 142 7.99 -6.02 -35.93
C ILE A 142 8.25 -7.30 -36.73
N ASN A 143 8.76 -8.35 -36.09
CA ASN A 143 9.00 -9.63 -36.75
C ASN A 143 7.71 -10.25 -37.29
N GLY A 144 6.59 -10.11 -36.59
CA GLY A 144 5.28 -10.55 -37.08
C GLY A 144 4.73 -9.74 -38.27
N SER A 145 5.16 -8.49 -38.45
CA SER A 145 4.71 -7.62 -39.56
C SER A 145 5.50 -7.81 -40.87
N LEU A 146 6.68 -8.42 -40.78
CA LEU A 146 7.56 -8.71 -41.90
C LEU A 146 7.08 -9.97 -42.62
N ALA A 147 6.09 -9.82 -43.50
CA ALA A 147 5.61 -10.90 -44.36
C ALA A 147 6.67 -11.25 -45.42
N LEU A 148 7.47 -12.30 -45.15
CA LEU A 148 8.46 -12.85 -46.07
C LEU A 148 7.81 -13.89 -47.00
N PRO A 149 8.24 -14.02 -48.27
CA PRO A 149 9.35 -13.31 -48.91
C PRO A 149 8.96 -11.92 -49.47
N ILE A 150 9.87 -10.94 -49.38
CA ILE A 150 9.64 -9.57 -49.88
C ILE A 150 10.47 -9.35 -51.16
N PRO A 151 9.85 -9.14 -52.34
CA PRO A 151 10.55 -8.71 -53.53
C PRO A 151 10.89 -7.22 -53.46
N LEU A 152 12.14 -6.89 -53.77
CA LEU A 152 12.66 -5.53 -53.88
C LEU A 152 12.76 -5.13 -55.35
N PRO A 153 12.50 -3.86 -55.69
CA PRO A 153 12.51 -3.37 -57.08
C PRO A 153 13.90 -3.44 -57.73
N GLU A 154 14.97 -3.56 -56.94
CA GLU A 154 16.36 -3.73 -57.40
C GLU A 154 16.69 -5.16 -57.88
N GLY A 155 15.70 -6.06 -57.97
CA GLY A 155 15.88 -7.45 -58.44
C GLY A 155 16.24 -8.45 -57.35
N LEU A 156 16.01 -8.10 -56.09
CA LEU A 156 16.35 -8.89 -54.91
C LEU A 156 15.10 -9.44 -54.24
N THR A 157 15.22 -10.57 -53.56
CA THR A 157 14.16 -11.13 -52.73
C THR A 157 14.71 -11.41 -51.35
N LEU A 158 14.11 -10.76 -50.33
CA LEU A 158 14.38 -11.04 -48.93
C LEU A 158 13.62 -12.31 -48.55
N TYR A 159 14.33 -13.37 -48.16
CA TYR A 159 13.74 -14.64 -47.72
C TYR A 159 13.77 -14.81 -46.20
N TYR A 160 14.64 -14.07 -45.51
CA TYR A 160 14.79 -14.12 -44.07
C TYR A 160 15.03 -12.72 -43.52
N CYS A 161 14.40 -12.38 -42.40
CA CYS A 161 14.64 -11.13 -41.68
C CYS A 161 14.29 -11.36 -40.21
N ASP A 162 15.26 -11.20 -39.32
CA ASP A 162 15.06 -11.16 -37.87
C ASP A 162 15.56 -9.82 -37.35
N VAL A 163 14.71 -9.13 -36.59
CA VAL A 163 15.03 -7.84 -35.97
C VAL A 163 15.05 -8.04 -34.47
N GLN A 164 16.18 -7.71 -33.85
CA GLN A 164 16.35 -7.73 -32.40
C GLN A 164 16.42 -6.30 -31.88
N LEU A 165 15.64 -6.02 -30.84
CA LEU A 165 15.59 -4.71 -30.19
C LEU A 165 16.05 -4.84 -28.74
N GLU A 166 17.10 -4.08 -28.40
CA GLU A 166 17.56 -3.97 -27.02
C GLU A 166 17.36 -2.55 -26.47
N PRO A 167 16.95 -2.41 -25.19
CA PRO A 167 16.94 -1.14 -24.49
C PRO A 167 18.37 -0.64 -24.23
N ASP A 168 18.54 0.68 -24.32
CA ASP A 168 19.82 1.39 -24.19
C ASP A 168 20.46 1.18 -22.80
N GLU A 169 21.79 1.24 -22.75
CA GLU A 169 22.61 0.92 -21.58
C GLU A 169 22.34 1.87 -20.40
N ALA A 170 22.11 3.16 -20.69
CA ALA A 170 21.73 4.17 -19.70
C ALA A 170 20.37 3.88 -19.02
N VAL A 171 19.45 3.21 -19.71
CA VAL A 171 18.14 2.84 -19.17
C VAL A 171 18.22 1.58 -18.33
N ARG A 172 19.13 0.63 -18.62
CA ARG A 172 19.38 -0.52 -17.73
C ARG A 172 19.86 -0.07 -16.36
N GLU A 173 20.70 0.95 -16.29
CA GLU A 173 21.16 1.54 -15.04
C GLU A 173 20.03 2.31 -14.33
N PHE A 174 19.21 3.06 -15.07
CA PHE A 174 18.05 3.77 -14.52
C PHE A 174 16.98 2.81 -13.96
N VAL A 175 16.59 1.76 -14.69
CA VAL A 175 15.64 0.73 -14.26
C VAL A 175 16.18 -0.08 -13.07
N ARG A 176 17.49 -0.38 -13.06
CA ARG A 176 18.15 -1.04 -11.92
C ARG A 176 18.12 -0.14 -10.68
N SER A 177 18.40 1.15 -10.81
CA SER A 177 18.36 2.11 -9.70
C SER A 177 16.94 2.27 -9.12
N ARG A 178 15.90 2.30 -9.97
CA ARG A 178 14.50 2.38 -9.54
C ARG A 178 14.05 1.11 -8.81
N THR A 179 14.46 -0.06 -9.29
CA THR A 179 14.14 -1.35 -8.65
C THR A 179 14.82 -1.47 -7.28
N GLN A 180 16.04 -0.94 -7.16
CA GLN A 180 16.80 -0.95 -5.91
C GLN A 180 16.20 0.03 -4.89
N ALA A 181 15.83 1.24 -5.32
CA ALA A 181 15.15 2.22 -4.48
C ALA A 181 13.79 1.71 -3.97
N ALA A 182 13.03 0.97 -4.80
CA ALA A 182 11.78 0.34 -4.37
C ALA A 182 12.00 -0.74 -3.29
N ARG A 183 13.04 -1.58 -3.45
CA ARG A 183 13.41 -2.60 -2.45
C ARG A 183 13.92 -2.00 -1.15
N ASP A 184 14.68 -0.92 -1.22
CA ASP A 184 15.19 -0.24 -0.04
C ASP A 184 14.09 0.52 0.71
N TRP A 185 13.10 1.07 0.00
CA TRP A 185 11.90 1.66 0.59
C TRP A 185 11.01 0.63 1.29
N GLU A 186 10.80 -0.54 0.68
CA GLU A 186 10.08 -1.65 1.32
C GLU A 186 10.79 -2.11 2.59
N ARG A 187 12.12 -2.28 2.54
CA ARG A 187 12.92 -2.65 3.71
C ARG A 187 12.78 -1.62 4.84
N GLY A 188 12.86 -0.33 4.52
CA GLY A 188 12.68 0.74 5.50
C GLY A 188 11.29 0.76 6.15
N ARG A 189 10.23 0.40 5.42
CA ARG A 189 8.87 0.26 6.00
C ARG A 189 8.78 -0.89 7.00
N TRP A 190 9.38 -2.03 6.68
CA TRP A 190 9.41 -3.18 7.59
C TRP A 190 10.20 -2.85 8.86
N GLU A 191 11.36 -2.21 8.72
CA GLU A 191 12.19 -1.76 9.85
C GLU A 191 11.45 -0.73 10.72
N HIS A 192 10.82 0.29 10.12
CA HIS A 192 10.05 1.29 10.86
C HIS A 192 8.87 0.65 11.64
N THR A 193 8.18 -0.32 11.03
CA THR A 193 7.06 -1.01 11.69
C THR A 193 7.54 -1.85 12.87
N GLN A 194 8.70 -2.51 12.76
CA GLN A 194 9.29 -3.25 13.88
C GLN A 194 9.79 -2.32 14.98
N VAL A 195 10.39 -1.18 14.64
CA VAL A 195 10.85 -0.19 15.64
C VAL A 195 9.66 0.39 16.41
N VAL A 196 8.61 0.85 15.71
CA VAL A 196 7.38 1.37 16.35
C VAL A 196 6.70 0.28 17.20
N GLY A 197 6.68 -0.96 16.71
CA GLY A 197 6.20 -2.10 17.47
C GLY A 197 6.99 -2.31 18.75
N ASN A 198 8.31 -2.39 18.68
CA ASN A 198 9.18 -2.64 19.83
C ASN A 198 9.08 -1.54 20.89
N THR A 199 9.09 -0.26 20.48
CA THR A 199 8.90 0.87 21.42
C THR A 199 7.56 0.78 22.15
N ARG A 200 6.49 0.43 21.43
CA ARG A 200 5.16 0.28 22.05
C ARG A 200 5.10 -0.90 23.03
N HIS A 201 5.76 -2.02 22.73
CA HIS A 201 5.85 -3.14 23.66
C HIS A 201 6.64 -2.75 24.92
N GLU A 202 7.71 -1.96 24.76
CA GLU A 202 8.53 -1.49 25.87
C GLU A 202 7.74 -0.55 26.80
N GLU A 203 6.98 0.40 26.25
CA GLU A 203 6.08 1.28 27.01
C GLU A 203 5.01 0.48 27.78
N VAL A 204 4.38 -0.50 27.13
CA VAL A 204 3.40 -1.38 27.80
C VAL A 204 4.03 -2.19 28.93
N ILE A 205 5.25 -2.69 28.76
CA ILE A 205 5.97 -3.41 29.81
C ILE A 205 6.29 -2.47 30.98
N THR A 206 6.68 -1.22 30.72
CA THR A 206 6.94 -0.24 31.79
C THR A 206 5.68 0.11 32.56
N ASP A 207 4.54 0.26 31.89
CA ASP A 207 3.26 0.54 32.54
C ASP A 207 2.83 -0.61 33.45
N ILE A 208 2.94 -1.86 32.98
CA ILE A 208 2.62 -3.06 33.78
C ILE A 208 3.50 -3.10 35.04
N LYS A 209 4.80 -2.81 34.91
CA LYS A 209 5.74 -2.78 36.05
C LYS A 209 5.35 -1.70 37.06
N HIS A 210 4.95 -0.51 36.59
CA HIS A 210 4.52 0.59 37.46
C HIS A 210 3.24 0.26 38.23
N VAL A 211 2.24 -0.30 37.56
CA VAL A 211 0.98 -0.73 38.22
C VAL A 211 1.26 -1.79 39.29
N ALA A 212 2.07 -2.81 38.97
CA ALA A 212 2.44 -3.85 39.93
C ALA A 212 3.27 -3.33 41.12
N GLN A 213 3.98 -2.22 40.96
CA GLN A 213 4.70 -1.56 42.06
C GLN A 213 3.74 -0.81 42.98
N ILE A 214 2.80 -0.04 42.41
CA ILE A 214 1.78 0.70 43.16
C ILE A 214 0.91 -0.26 43.96
N GLU A 215 0.49 -1.37 43.36
CA GLU A 215 -0.32 -2.39 44.05
C GLU A 215 0.42 -2.99 45.26
N ARG A 216 1.72 -3.30 45.11
CA ARG A 216 2.53 -3.82 46.22
C ARG A 216 2.70 -2.79 47.34
N GLU A 217 2.91 -1.52 47.00
CA GLU A 217 2.99 -0.44 47.99
C GLU A 217 1.65 -0.22 48.71
N GLN A 218 0.54 -0.28 47.98
CA GLN A 218 -0.79 -0.18 48.56
C GLN A 218 -1.12 -1.37 49.47
N GLN A 219 -0.78 -2.59 49.06
CA GLN A 219 -0.93 -3.78 49.90
C GLN A 219 -0.06 -3.70 51.15
N ALA A 220 1.18 -3.23 51.03
CA ALA A 220 2.06 -3.00 52.18
C ALA A 220 1.48 -1.95 53.14
N ARG A 221 0.95 -0.83 52.62
CA ARG A 221 0.29 0.21 53.42
C ARG A 221 -1.00 -0.28 54.09
N ALA A 222 -1.81 -1.09 53.38
CA ALA A 222 -3.03 -1.66 53.92
C ALA A 222 -2.73 -2.69 55.03
N ALA A 223 -1.70 -3.51 54.84
CA ALA A 223 -1.22 -4.44 55.87
C ALA A 223 -0.70 -3.69 57.11
N LEU A 224 0.02 -2.59 56.91
CA LEU A 224 0.49 -1.72 58.00
C LEU A 224 -0.65 -1.02 58.75
N ALA A 225 -1.73 -0.62 58.05
CA ALA A 225 -2.88 0.03 58.66
C ALA A 225 -3.75 -0.93 59.50
N ALA A 226 -3.71 -2.23 59.20
CA ALA A 226 -4.46 -3.26 59.91
C ALA A 226 -3.82 -3.71 61.24
N VAL A 227 -2.56 -3.33 61.49
CA VAL A 227 -1.84 -3.67 62.72
C VAL A 227 -1.95 -2.50 63.70
N GLN A 228 -2.45 -2.74 64.92
CA GLN A 228 -2.30 -1.78 66.03
C GLN A 228 -0.80 -1.60 66.29
N LEU A 229 -0.26 -0.45 65.88
CA LEU A 229 1.17 -0.16 65.93
C LEU A 229 1.64 -0.02 67.39
N ASP A 230 2.28 -1.07 67.93
CA ASP A 230 3.19 -0.94 69.06
C ASP A 230 4.50 -0.32 68.54
N PHE A 231 5.02 0.72 69.20
CA PHE A 231 6.23 1.45 68.78
C PHE A 231 7.42 0.49 68.56
N ARG A 232 7.48 -0.57 69.38
CA ARG A 232 8.47 -1.65 69.26
C ARG A 232 8.35 -2.42 67.95
N GLY A 233 7.13 -2.69 67.47
CA GLY A 233 6.89 -3.39 66.20
C GLY A 233 7.33 -2.58 64.98
N LEU A 234 7.14 -1.27 65.02
CA LEU A 234 7.51 -0.33 63.94
C LEU A 234 9.04 -0.24 63.78
N VAL A 235 9.77 -0.24 64.90
CA VAL A 235 11.24 -0.26 64.89
C VAL A 235 11.79 -1.59 64.37
N VAL A 236 11.20 -2.73 64.76
CA VAL A 236 11.61 -4.06 64.27
C VAL A 236 11.38 -4.21 62.76
N GLU A 237 10.27 -3.69 62.23
CA GLU A 237 10.02 -3.72 60.78
C GLU A 237 10.95 -2.78 60.00
N HIS A 238 11.28 -1.61 60.56
CA HIS A 238 12.24 -0.68 59.97
C HIS A 238 13.64 -1.29 59.91
N LEU A 239 14.07 -1.97 60.97
CA LEU A 239 15.31 -2.73 61.04
C LEU A 239 15.37 -3.88 60.02
N ALA A 240 14.25 -4.54 59.76
CA ALA A 240 14.16 -5.62 58.77
C ALA A 240 14.34 -5.11 57.33
N LYS A 241 13.89 -3.87 57.03
CA LYS A 241 14.05 -3.23 55.71
C LYS A 241 15.40 -2.52 55.56
N HIS A 242 15.97 -2.04 56.65
CA HIS A 242 17.21 -1.26 56.68
C HIS A 242 18.17 -1.80 57.76
N PRO A 243 18.89 -2.92 57.49
CA PRO A 243 19.73 -3.56 58.50
C PRO A 243 20.92 -2.72 58.96
N ALA A 244 21.31 -1.70 58.18
CA ALA A 244 22.45 -0.82 58.45
C ALA A 244 22.13 0.31 59.46
N ASP A 245 20.85 0.61 59.74
CA ASP A 245 20.45 1.69 60.67
C ASP A 245 20.17 1.16 62.09
N THR A 246 20.88 0.09 62.48
CA THR A 246 20.66 -0.63 63.74
C THR A 246 20.95 0.20 64.98
N GLU A 247 21.98 1.04 64.92
CA GLU A 247 22.43 1.88 66.04
C GLU A 247 21.38 2.95 66.40
N LYS A 248 20.85 3.67 65.41
CA LYS A 248 19.81 4.69 65.62
C LYS A 248 18.49 4.08 66.09
N ALA A 249 18.12 2.93 65.54
CA ALA A 249 16.92 2.20 65.95
C ALA A 249 17.01 1.75 67.42
N MET A 250 18.18 1.29 67.87
CA MET A 250 18.37 0.93 69.27
C MET A 250 18.44 2.13 70.22
N ASP A 251 19.06 3.24 69.82
CA ASP A 251 19.05 4.48 70.61
C ASP A 251 17.61 5.02 70.79
N LEU A 252 16.79 4.97 69.74
CA LEU A 252 15.38 5.37 69.81
C LEU A 252 14.54 4.46 70.73
N LEU A 253 14.80 3.15 70.75
CA LEU A 253 14.13 2.23 71.67
C LEU A 253 14.53 2.48 73.13
N LEU A 254 15.82 2.70 73.38
CA LEU A 254 16.33 2.97 74.73
C LEU A 254 15.73 4.27 75.29
N ARG A 255 15.75 5.36 74.51
CA ARG A 255 15.14 6.64 74.89
C ARG A 255 13.63 6.54 75.13
N TRP A 256 12.95 5.68 74.37
CA TRP A 256 11.51 5.46 74.55
C TRP A 256 11.21 4.71 75.86
N GLU A 257 11.99 3.68 76.19
CA GLU A 257 11.87 2.96 77.46
C GLU A 257 12.18 3.86 78.65
N GLU A 258 13.26 4.65 78.58
CA GLU A 258 13.62 5.63 79.61
C GLU A 258 12.50 6.67 79.82
N GLY A 259 11.92 7.20 78.73
CA GLY A 259 10.80 8.14 78.80
C GLY A 259 9.50 7.52 79.31
N ARG A 260 9.33 6.20 79.19
CA ARG A 260 8.21 5.45 79.78
C ARG A 260 8.44 5.26 81.28
N HIS A 261 9.64 4.88 81.70
CA HIS A 261 10.01 4.76 83.10
C HIS A 261 9.89 6.09 83.85
N ALA A 262 10.36 7.19 83.26
CA ALA A 262 10.23 8.52 83.85
C ALA A 262 8.76 8.93 84.05
N ARG A 263 7.89 8.64 83.07
CA ARG A 263 6.44 8.92 83.18
C ARG A 263 5.75 8.07 84.24
N ALA A 264 6.15 6.80 84.39
CA ALA A 264 5.63 5.91 85.42
C ALA A 264 5.99 6.42 86.82
N LEU A 265 7.24 6.83 87.03
CA LEU A 265 7.70 7.40 88.30
C LEU A 265 6.98 8.73 88.61
N ASP A 266 6.81 9.62 87.62
CA ASP A 266 6.09 10.90 87.80
C ASP A 266 4.58 10.70 88.07
N GLN A 267 3.96 9.65 87.53
CA GLN A 267 2.60 9.27 87.89
C GLN A 267 2.52 8.72 89.32
N GLU A 268 3.44 7.83 89.71
CA GLU A 268 3.51 7.29 91.05
C GLU A 268 3.74 8.40 92.09
N GLN A 269 4.62 9.36 91.78
CA GLN A 269 4.89 10.52 92.62
C GLN A 269 3.64 11.41 92.79
N ARG A 270 2.93 11.71 91.69
CA ARG A 270 1.65 12.45 91.74
C ARG A 270 0.57 11.67 92.49
N GLN A 271 0.53 10.34 92.38
CA GLN A 271 -0.40 9.50 93.14
C GLN A 271 -0.08 9.52 94.63
N ILE A 272 1.20 9.47 95.01
CA ILE A 272 1.65 9.59 96.40
C ILE A 272 1.34 10.98 96.96
N GLU A 273 1.58 12.05 96.20
CA GLU A 273 1.20 13.42 96.62
C GLU A 273 -0.31 13.59 96.74
N MET A 274 -1.09 13.04 95.81
CA MET A 274 -2.55 13.05 95.88
C MET A 274 -3.06 12.25 97.07
N PHE A 275 -2.46 11.09 97.37
CA PHE A 275 -2.77 10.30 98.56
C PHE A 275 -2.41 11.06 99.84
N ARG A 276 -1.23 11.69 99.89
CA ARG A 276 -0.79 12.53 101.01
C ARG A 276 -1.72 13.72 101.24
N PHE A 277 -2.19 14.38 100.18
CA PHE A 277 -3.16 15.47 100.25
C PHE A 277 -4.53 15.02 100.77
N LEU A 278 -5.02 13.85 100.34
CA LEU A 278 -6.29 13.28 100.79
C LEU A 278 -6.27 12.90 102.28
N VAL A 279 -5.13 12.43 102.77
CA VAL A 279 -4.90 12.13 104.19
C VAL A 279 -4.81 13.43 105.03
N ASP A 280 -4.05 14.42 104.57
CA ASP A 280 -3.81 15.67 105.32
C ASP A 280 -5.07 16.57 105.42
N LYS A 281 -5.96 16.49 104.42
CA LYS A 281 -7.28 17.17 104.43
C LYS A 281 -8.35 16.40 105.23
N ASN A 282 -8.00 15.28 105.87
CA ASN A 282 -8.89 14.46 106.70
C ASN A 282 -10.13 13.91 105.96
N ILE A 283 -9.98 13.65 104.65
CA ILE A 283 -11.06 13.15 103.78
C ILE A 283 -11.16 11.61 103.84
N VAL A 284 -10.12 10.91 104.29
CA VAL A 284 -10.09 9.44 104.40
C VAL A 284 -10.00 9.05 105.88
N ARG A 285 -11.02 8.34 106.40
CA ARG A 285 -11.01 7.69 107.73
C ARG A 285 -10.68 6.20 107.56
N GLU A 286 -10.12 5.57 108.60
CA GLU A 286 -9.56 4.19 108.64
C GLU A 286 -10.49 3.02 108.22
N VAL A 287 -11.71 3.28 107.74
CA VAL A 287 -12.69 2.22 107.37
C VAL A 287 -12.83 2.01 105.85
N ASP A 288 -12.29 2.87 104.99
CA ASP A 288 -12.42 2.75 103.52
C ASP A 288 -11.16 2.20 102.78
N LEU A 289 -10.27 1.50 103.49
CA LEU A 289 -9.01 0.99 102.90
C LEU A 289 -9.11 -0.13 101.84
N PRO A 290 -10.20 -0.92 101.67
CA PRO A 290 -10.23 -1.95 100.63
C PRO A 290 -10.49 -1.39 99.21
N ASP A 291 -11.38 -0.40 99.07
CA ASP A 291 -11.87 0.04 97.76
C ASP A 291 -10.95 1.06 97.07
N VAL A 292 -10.27 1.92 97.84
CA VAL A 292 -9.25 2.83 97.31
C VAL A 292 -8.02 2.03 96.83
N ARG A 293 -7.71 0.89 97.47
CA ARG A 293 -6.60 0.01 97.09
C ARG A 293 -6.83 -0.62 95.70
N ASN A 294 -8.06 -1.01 95.38
CA ASN A 294 -8.39 -1.60 94.07
C ASN A 294 -8.46 -0.57 92.94
N GLY A 295 -8.89 0.67 93.23
CA GLY A 295 -8.94 1.74 92.23
C GLY A 295 -7.57 2.36 91.90
N VAL A 296 -6.65 2.43 92.87
CA VAL A 296 -5.35 3.08 92.70
C VAL A 296 -4.23 2.11 92.31
N LEU A 297 -4.26 0.84 92.77
CA LEU A 297 -3.23 -0.17 92.42
C LEU A 297 -3.63 -1.13 91.28
N GLY A 298 -4.84 -1.02 90.72
CA GLY A 298 -5.33 -1.90 89.66
C GLY A 298 -4.66 -1.73 88.28
N GLY A 299 -3.74 -0.77 88.12
CA GLY A 299 -3.12 -0.43 86.83
C GLY A 299 -1.91 -1.27 86.42
N MET A 300 -1.54 -2.34 87.14
CA MET A 300 -0.20 -2.96 87.04
C MET A 300 -0.13 -4.39 86.45
N LEU A 301 -1.12 -4.84 85.67
CA LEU A 301 -1.05 -6.14 84.97
C LEU A 301 -0.91 -5.96 83.44
N PRO A 302 0.11 -6.56 82.78
CA PRO A 302 0.20 -6.58 81.32
C PRO A 302 -0.77 -7.62 80.72
N PRO A 303 -1.26 -7.44 79.48
CA PRO A 303 -2.11 -8.45 78.86
C PRO A 303 -1.29 -9.67 78.48
N ALA A 304 -1.72 -10.84 78.96
CA ALA A 304 -1.14 -12.13 78.60
C ALA A 304 -1.54 -12.54 77.17
N ILE A 305 -0.56 -13.05 76.42
CA ILE A 305 -0.72 -13.73 75.14
C ILE A 305 -1.13 -15.18 75.42
N GLY A 306 -2.21 -15.67 74.80
CA GLY A 306 -2.55 -17.11 74.78
C GLY A 306 -4.02 -17.42 74.44
N ALA A 307 -4.25 -17.98 73.25
CA ALA A 307 -5.54 -18.55 72.80
C ALA A 307 -5.87 -19.89 73.51
N PRO A 308 -7.10 -20.46 73.37
CA PRO A 308 -7.35 -21.31 72.21
C PRO A 308 -8.78 -21.25 71.62
N MET A 309 -8.88 -21.86 70.44
CA MET A 309 -10.04 -22.03 69.55
C MET A 309 -11.27 -22.70 70.18
N GLY A 310 -12.45 -22.35 69.68
CA GLY A 310 -13.72 -23.07 69.84
C GLY A 310 -14.61 -22.87 68.60
N THR A 311 -15.18 -23.97 68.12
CA THR A 311 -15.78 -24.26 66.82
C THR A 311 -17.12 -23.57 66.47
N ALA A 312 -17.39 -23.49 65.16
CA ALA A 312 -18.64 -23.03 64.51
C ALA A 312 -19.89 -23.85 64.90
N PRO A 313 -21.10 -23.35 64.57
CA PRO A 313 -21.72 -23.82 63.33
C PRO A 313 -22.46 -22.75 62.50
N ALA A 314 -22.69 -23.11 61.25
CA ALA A 314 -23.40 -22.37 60.22
C ALA A 314 -24.91 -22.26 60.49
N ALA A 315 -25.52 -21.12 60.13
CA ALA A 315 -26.88 -21.04 59.61
C ALA A 315 -27.19 -19.67 58.98
N ALA A 316 -27.95 -19.75 57.88
CA ALA A 316 -28.91 -18.76 57.39
C ALA A 316 -28.39 -17.49 56.68
N GLN A 317 -28.50 -17.57 55.35
CA GLN A 317 -28.73 -16.47 54.43
C GLN A 317 -29.78 -15.48 54.97
N ALA A 318 -29.46 -14.18 54.93
CA ALA A 318 -30.44 -13.11 54.83
C ALA A 318 -29.78 -11.91 54.12
N LEU A 319 -30.48 -11.40 53.10
CA LEU A 319 -30.09 -10.29 52.23
C LEU A 319 -29.81 -8.97 52.99
N PRO A 320 -28.86 -8.13 52.53
CA PRO A 320 -28.85 -6.72 52.90
C PRO A 320 -29.77 -5.90 51.97
N PRO A 321 -30.37 -4.80 52.45
CA PRO A 321 -31.21 -3.91 51.66
C PRO A 321 -30.37 -2.97 50.78
N ALA A 322 -31.02 -2.49 49.72
CA ALA A 322 -30.51 -1.53 48.75
C ALA A 322 -29.93 -0.26 49.40
N ALA A 323 -28.67 0.03 49.09
CA ALA A 323 -28.06 1.34 49.30
C ALA A 323 -27.80 1.98 47.93
N GLN A 324 -28.21 3.24 47.85
CA GLN A 324 -28.33 4.06 46.66
C GLN A 324 -26.97 4.41 46.05
N TYR A 325 -26.92 4.43 44.72
CA TYR A 325 -25.86 5.07 43.95
C TYR A 325 -25.82 6.58 44.25
N PRO A 326 -24.66 7.17 44.59
CA PRO A 326 -24.41 8.56 44.28
C PRO A 326 -23.91 8.68 42.84
N ALA A 327 -24.39 9.74 42.19
CA ALA A 327 -24.20 10.08 40.80
C ALA A 327 -22.75 10.37 40.42
N SER A 328 -22.44 10.11 39.15
CA SER A 328 -21.27 10.65 38.43
C SER A 328 -21.30 12.18 38.40
N PRO A 329 -20.14 12.85 38.47
CA PRO A 329 -19.95 14.12 37.80
C PRO A 329 -19.06 13.96 36.56
N SER A 330 -19.61 14.46 35.46
CA SER A 330 -18.96 14.78 34.20
C SER A 330 -18.03 16.00 34.33
N ALA A 331 -16.84 15.94 33.71
CA ALA A 331 -16.22 17.05 32.97
C ALA A 331 -14.88 16.59 32.32
N PRO A 332 -14.56 17.03 31.08
CA PRO A 332 -13.34 16.68 30.35
C PRO A 332 -12.14 17.57 30.76
N PRO A 333 -10.89 17.13 30.55
CA PRO A 333 -9.72 17.96 30.82
C PRO A 333 -9.50 19.03 29.74
N ALA A 334 -9.09 20.20 30.22
CA ALA A 334 -8.82 21.43 29.48
C ALA A 334 -7.55 21.36 28.60
N ALA A 335 -7.58 22.14 27.52
CA ALA A 335 -6.45 22.46 26.65
C ALA A 335 -5.39 23.32 27.39
N PRO A 336 -4.11 23.26 26.99
CA PRO A 336 -3.08 24.13 27.55
C PRO A 336 -3.14 25.56 26.96
N PRO A 337 -2.70 26.59 27.71
CA PRO A 337 -2.78 27.98 27.31
C PRO A 337 -1.47 28.47 26.70
N TRP A 338 -1.51 28.99 25.48
CA TRP A 338 -0.51 29.98 25.05
C TRP A 338 -1.19 31.07 24.22
N GLY A 339 -1.51 32.17 24.90
CA GLY A 339 -1.63 33.47 24.29
C GLY A 339 -0.22 34.02 24.06
N GLY A 340 0.09 34.32 22.80
CA GLY A 340 1.27 35.05 22.38
C GLY A 340 0.86 36.03 21.29
N THR A 341 0.92 37.31 21.64
CA THR A 341 0.55 38.52 20.90
C THR A 341 0.99 38.57 19.43
N ARG A 342 0.06 39.02 18.59
CA ARG A 342 0.31 39.73 17.33
C ARG A 342 1.18 40.97 17.58
N PRO A 343 2.08 41.31 16.65
CA PRO A 343 1.98 42.64 16.07
C PRO A 343 2.03 42.58 14.54
N GLY A 344 1.19 43.40 13.90
CA GLY A 344 1.37 43.75 12.50
C GLY A 344 2.30 44.95 12.38
N ALA A 345 3.17 44.94 11.38
CA ALA A 345 3.45 46.07 10.50
C ALA A 345 4.44 45.65 9.41
N ALA A 346 4.13 46.13 8.21
CA ALA A 346 4.93 46.29 7.00
C ALA A 346 6.46 46.12 7.11
N GLN A 347 7.02 45.38 6.15
CA GLN A 347 8.13 45.90 5.36
C GLN A 347 8.13 45.32 3.95
N GLU A 348 7.98 46.23 2.98
CA GLU A 348 8.18 46.01 1.56
C GLU A 348 9.67 45.81 1.22
N SER A 349 9.88 45.25 0.03
CA SER A 349 11.02 45.36 -0.88
C SER A 349 12.23 44.43 -0.70
N GLY A 350 12.55 43.72 -1.79
CA GLY A 350 13.81 43.01 -1.99
C GLY A 350 13.71 41.79 -2.90
N GLY A 351 13.40 41.98 -4.18
CA GLY A 351 13.28 40.90 -5.16
C GLY A 351 14.59 40.19 -5.48
N THR A 352 14.52 38.88 -5.65
CA THR A 352 15.44 38.09 -6.48
C THR A 352 14.58 37.14 -7.33
N PRO A 353 14.76 37.05 -8.66
CA PRO A 353 13.84 36.33 -9.51
C PRO A 353 13.93 34.82 -9.24
N ALA A 354 12.81 34.23 -8.83
CA ALA A 354 12.63 32.81 -8.73
C ALA A 354 12.73 32.17 -10.12
N SER A 355 13.47 31.06 -10.20
CA SER A 355 13.44 30.09 -11.30
C SER A 355 12.00 29.77 -11.72
N PRO A 356 11.73 29.52 -13.01
CA PRO A 356 10.38 29.26 -13.49
C PRO A 356 9.80 28.06 -12.75
N ALA A 357 8.62 28.28 -12.16
CA ALA A 357 7.85 27.28 -11.46
C ALA A 357 7.63 26.06 -12.36
N ALA A 358 7.94 24.89 -11.80
CA ALA A 358 7.53 23.60 -12.33
C ALA A 358 6.01 23.60 -12.59
N ASP A 359 5.63 23.02 -13.73
CA ASP A 359 4.27 22.69 -14.18
C ASP A 359 3.18 22.94 -13.14
N ALA A 360 2.49 24.08 -13.27
CA ALA A 360 1.27 24.35 -12.53
C ALA A 360 0.18 23.40 -13.03
N ARG A 361 0.09 22.22 -12.41
CA ARG A 361 -1.08 21.34 -12.58
C ARG A 361 -2.33 22.15 -12.21
N PRO A 362 -3.42 22.04 -12.99
CA PRO A 362 -4.67 22.67 -12.61
C PRO A 362 -5.10 22.14 -11.24
N THR A 363 -5.22 23.03 -10.25
CA THR A 363 -5.77 22.68 -8.93
C THR A 363 -7.24 22.32 -9.10
N PRO A 364 -7.69 21.14 -8.64
CA PRO A 364 -9.05 20.70 -8.86
C PRO A 364 -10.06 21.62 -8.17
N THR A 365 -11.12 22.00 -8.89
CA THR A 365 -12.20 22.87 -8.40
C THR A 365 -12.99 22.25 -7.23
N GLY A 366 -12.94 20.92 -7.10
CA GLY A 366 -13.47 20.20 -5.95
C GLY A 366 -12.84 18.81 -5.79
N LEU A 367 -13.07 18.20 -4.63
CA LEU A 367 -12.61 16.83 -4.33
C LEU A 367 -13.75 15.84 -4.24
N ALA A 368 -13.54 14.63 -4.75
CA ALA A 368 -14.44 13.49 -4.66
C ALA A 368 -13.89 12.44 -3.68
N PRO A 369 -14.47 12.31 -2.46
CA PRO A 369 -14.12 11.25 -1.53
C PRO A 369 -14.76 9.93 -1.98
N VAL A 370 -13.93 8.91 -2.20
CA VAL A 370 -14.36 7.59 -2.63
C VAL A 370 -13.85 6.54 -1.65
N TYR A 371 -14.76 5.69 -1.17
CA TYR A 371 -14.46 4.55 -0.31
C TYR A 371 -14.81 3.28 -1.06
N VAL A 372 -13.88 2.34 -1.12
CA VAL A 372 -14.10 1.01 -1.69
C VAL A 372 -14.07 0.01 -0.55
N VAL A 373 -15.16 -0.70 -0.34
CA VAL A 373 -15.33 -1.73 0.67
C VAL A 373 -15.39 -3.06 -0.05
N LEU A 374 -14.41 -3.92 0.21
CA LEU A 374 -14.31 -5.24 -0.41
C LEU A 374 -14.56 -6.34 0.61
N ASP A 375 -15.47 -7.24 0.25
CA ASP A 375 -15.68 -8.49 0.95
C ASP A 375 -14.44 -9.39 0.82
N THR A 376 -13.90 -9.80 1.95
CA THR A 376 -12.79 -10.77 2.06
C THR A 376 -13.19 -11.99 2.88
N SER A 377 -14.49 -12.20 3.10
CA SER A 377 -15.03 -13.39 3.75
C SER A 377 -14.77 -14.67 2.94
N PRO A 378 -15.00 -15.86 3.51
CA PRO A 378 -14.89 -17.11 2.77
C PRO A 378 -15.73 -17.16 1.48
N ALA A 379 -16.86 -16.46 1.43
CA ALA A 379 -17.70 -16.37 0.23
C ALA A 379 -17.04 -15.62 -0.93
N ALA A 380 -16.14 -14.67 -0.63
CA ALA A 380 -15.39 -13.90 -1.63
C ALA A 380 -14.04 -14.53 -2.00
N ALA A 381 -13.61 -15.59 -1.31
CA ALA A 381 -12.26 -16.17 -1.46
C ALA A 381 -11.92 -16.54 -2.92
N GLY A 382 -12.90 -17.00 -3.70
CA GLY A 382 -12.73 -17.38 -5.11
C GLY A 382 -12.49 -16.23 -6.09
N CYS A 383 -12.59 -14.96 -5.65
CA CYS A 383 -12.41 -13.79 -6.52
C CYS A 383 -11.36 -12.78 -6.02
N VAL A 384 -10.63 -13.10 -4.94
CA VAL A 384 -9.64 -12.18 -4.32
C VAL A 384 -8.57 -11.74 -5.31
N THR A 385 -8.08 -12.64 -6.17
CA THR A 385 -7.10 -12.32 -7.21
C THR A 385 -7.66 -11.30 -8.20
N GLN A 386 -8.88 -11.52 -8.70
CA GLN A 386 -9.53 -10.61 -9.65
C GLN A 386 -9.79 -9.24 -9.03
N LEU A 387 -10.09 -9.17 -7.73
CA LEU A 387 -10.21 -7.90 -7.01
C LEU A 387 -8.88 -7.17 -6.87
N ARG A 388 -7.78 -7.89 -6.65
CA ARG A 388 -6.43 -7.29 -6.64
C ARG A 388 -6.05 -6.75 -8.01
N ASP A 389 -6.35 -7.49 -9.08
CA ASP A 389 -6.13 -7.07 -10.46
C ASP A 389 -6.99 -5.85 -10.80
N ALA A 390 -8.22 -5.80 -10.28
CA ALA A 390 -9.12 -4.66 -10.40
C ALA A 390 -8.57 -3.39 -9.73
N LEU A 391 -8.03 -3.51 -8.52
CA LEU A 391 -7.40 -2.39 -7.82
C LEU A 391 -6.15 -1.89 -8.56
N SER A 392 -5.33 -2.81 -9.09
CA SER A 392 -4.14 -2.48 -9.89
C SER A 392 -4.53 -1.76 -11.19
N SER A 393 -5.61 -2.21 -11.84
CA SER A 393 -6.16 -1.59 -13.04
C SER A 393 -6.72 -0.18 -12.75
N LEU A 394 -7.46 -0.01 -11.65
CA LEU A 394 -7.97 1.29 -11.21
C LEU A 394 -6.82 2.27 -10.90
N GLN A 395 -5.78 1.82 -10.20
CA GLN A 395 -4.59 2.62 -9.94
C GLN A 395 -3.95 3.07 -11.25
N THR A 396 -3.75 2.13 -12.19
CA THR A 396 -3.17 2.42 -13.51
C THR A 396 -4.00 3.45 -14.26
N ALA A 397 -5.33 3.29 -14.29
CA ALA A 397 -6.23 4.23 -14.96
C ALA A 397 -6.17 5.65 -14.36
N LEU A 398 -6.14 5.76 -13.03
CA LEU A 398 -5.99 7.04 -12.33
C LEU A 398 -4.60 7.65 -12.56
N ALA A 399 -3.54 6.85 -12.50
CA ALA A 399 -2.17 7.30 -12.67
C ALA A 399 -1.86 7.76 -14.11
N LEU A 400 -2.57 7.21 -15.10
CA LEU A 400 -2.57 7.68 -16.49
C LEU A 400 -3.38 8.96 -16.71
N SER A 401 -4.20 9.38 -15.74
CA SER A 401 -5.05 10.59 -15.81
C SER A 401 -4.78 11.52 -14.61
N PRO A 402 -3.62 12.21 -14.55
CA PRO A 402 -3.22 13.00 -13.37
C PRO A 402 -4.23 14.07 -12.94
N ASP A 403 -4.91 14.71 -13.90
CA ASP A 403 -5.94 15.72 -13.61
C ASP A 403 -7.12 15.12 -12.82
N VAL A 404 -7.56 13.92 -13.21
CA VAL A 404 -8.64 13.18 -12.55
C VAL A 404 -8.17 12.66 -11.20
N ALA A 405 -6.95 12.10 -11.13
CA ALA A 405 -6.36 11.63 -9.89
C ALA A 405 -6.25 12.73 -8.83
N SER A 406 -5.86 13.94 -9.23
CA SER A 406 -5.75 15.09 -8.32
C SER A 406 -7.07 15.43 -7.62
N ALA A 407 -8.21 15.21 -8.31
CA ALA A 407 -9.55 15.51 -7.80
C ALA A 407 -10.17 14.37 -6.98
N VAL A 408 -9.59 13.16 -7.01
CA VAL A 408 -10.13 11.99 -6.30
C VAL A 408 -9.32 11.70 -5.05
N ARG A 409 -10.01 11.34 -3.97
CA ARG A 409 -9.37 10.73 -2.80
C ARG A 409 -9.98 9.35 -2.59
N LEU A 410 -9.16 8.32 -2.68
CA LEU A 410 -9.59 6.92 -2.60
C LEU A 410 -9.17 6.32 -1.26
N SER A 411 -10.09 5.64 -0.58
CA SER A 411 -9.83 4.80 0.58
C SER A 411 -10.28 3.37 0.28
N LEU A 412 -9.50 2.39 0.75
CA LEU A 412 -9.82 0.97 0.62
C LEU A 412 -10.02 0.36 2.00
N LEU A 413 -11.16 -0.28 2.19
CA LEU A 413 -11.51 -1.08 3.35
C LEU A 413 -11.75 -2.53 2.91
N THR A 414 -11.31 -3.46 3.73
CA THR A 414 -11.63 -4.88 3.58
C THR A 414 -12.38 -5.35 4.81
N PHE A 415 -13.28 -6.31 4.65
CA PHE A 415 -13.98 -6.86 5.80
C PHE A 415 -14.15 -8.38 5.74
N SER A 416 -14.16 -8.96 6.94
CA SER A 416 -14.54 -10.35 7.21
C SER A 416 -15.18 -10.38 8.60
N ASP A 417 -14.45 -10.73 9.65
CA ASP A 417 -14.88 -10.60 11.05
C ASP A 417 -14.79 -9.17 11.58
N THR A 418 -13.82 -8.41 11.06
CA THR A 418 -13.56 -7.01 11.38
C THR A 418 -13.44 -6.20 10.09
N ALA A 419 -13.38 -4.87 10.21
CA ALA A 419 -13.23 -3.97 9.06
C ALA A 419 -11.88 -3.24 9.14
N ASP A 420 -10.99 -3.56 8.21
CA ASP A 420 -9.63 -3.03 8.16
C ASP A 420 -9.48 -1.98 7.08
N VAL A 421 -8.88 -0.84 7.43
CA VAL A 421 -8.50 0.19 6.45
C VAL A 421 -7.18 -0.20 5.83
N ARG A 422 -7.22 -0.70 4.60
CA ARG A 422 -6.04 -1.11 3.83
C ARG A 422 -5.34 0.07 3.16
N MET A 423 -6.11 1.10 2.84
CA MET A 423 -5.60 2.37 2.33
C MET A 423 -6.43 3.52 2.94
N PRO A 424 -5.80 4.46 3.67
CA PRO A 424 -6.49 5.66 4.13
C PRO A 424 -6.88 6.53 2.94
N LEU A 425 -7.70 7.54 3.17
CA LEU A 425 -8.19 8.42 2.10
C LEU A 425 -7.03 9.20 1.44
N THR A 426 -6.59 8.73 0.26
CA THR A 426 -5.30 9.09 -0.38
C THR A 426 -5.50 9.50 -1.84
N GLU A 427 -4.67 10.43 -2.32
CA GLU A 427 -4.55 10.72 -3.77
C GLU A 427 -3.78 9.59 -4.44
N VAL A 428 -4.39 8.96 -5.46
CA VAL A 428 -3.80 7.79 -6.11
C VAL A 428 -2.81 8.23 -7.18
N SER A 429 -1.62 7.64 -7.16
CA SER A 429 -0.56 7.87 -8.14
C SER A 429 0.20 6.56 -8.45
N TRP A 430 1.20 6.63 -9.33
CA TRP A 430 2.13 5.51 -9.58
C TRP A 430 2.91 5.05 -8.34
N GLN A 431 2.99 5.89 -7.30
CA GLN A 431 3.67 5.58 -6.04
C GLN A 431 2.73 4.94 -5.00
N THR A 432 1.42 4.99 -5.22
CA THR A 432 0.44 4.35 -4.33
C THR A 432 0.55 2.84 -4.46
N GLY A 433 1.01 2.13 -3.44
CA GLY A 433 1.03 0.66 -3.48
C GLY A 433 -0.38 0.07 -3.59
N VAL A 434 -0.57 -0.96 -4.42
CA VAL A 434 -1.81 -1.74 -4.43
C VAL A 434 -1.91 -2.52 -3.13
N PRO A 435 -2.96 -2.33 -2.32
CA PRO A 435 -3.06 -3.03 -1.05
C PRO A 435 -3.27 -4.53 -1.25
N ASP A 436 -2.56 -5.34 -0.46
CA ASP A 436 -2.78 -6.79 -0.45
C ASP A 436 -4.14 -7.14 0.17
N LEU A 437 -4.79 -8.14 -0.42
CA LEU A 437 -6.10 -8.66 -0.03
C LEU A 437 -5.90 -10.10 0.45
N GLN A 438 -6.39 -10.39 1.66
CA GLN A 438 -6.29 -11.71 2.30
C GLN A 438 -7.67 -12.17 2.73
N SER A 439 -7.99 -13.44 2.53
CA SER A 439 -9.25 -14.02 2.97
C SER A 439 -9.30 -14.12 4.49
N GLY A 440 -10.39 -13.66 5.09
CA GLY A 440 -10.72 -13.84 6.50
C GLY A 440 -11.71 -14.97 6.73
N ASN A 441 -12.18 -15.10 7.98
CA ASN A 441 -12.91 -16.29 8.44
C ASN A 441 -14.42 -16.09 8.59
N GLY A 442 -14.91 -14.87 8.79
CA GLY A 442 -16.34 -14.58 8.91
C GLY A 442 -16.86 -13.51 7.95
N CYS A 443 -18.15 -13.18 8.09
CA CYS A 443 -18.84 -12.17 7.29
C CYS A 443 -19.70 -11.23 8.17
N ARG A 444 -19.12 -10.12 8.64
CA ARG A 444 -19.79 -9.16 9.53
C ARG A 444 -19.80 -7.76 8.93
N TYR A 445 -20.99 -7.16 8.85
CA TYR A 445 -21.18 -5.85 8.24
C TYR A 445 -21.17 -4.72 9.29
N GLU A 446 -21.58 -5.00 10.52
CA GLU A 446 -21.58 -4.04 11.63
C GLU A 446 -20.23 -3.32 11.79
N PRO A 447 -19.06 -4.01 11.78
CA PRO A 447 -17.76 -3.33 11.87
C PRO A 447 -17.50 -2.36 10.71
N VAL A 448 -17.96 -2.69 9.51
CA VAL A 448 -17.80 -1.85 8.33
C VAL A 448 -18.56 -0.54 8.48
N PHE A 449 -19.85 -0.63 8.81
CA PHE A 449 -20.68 0.56 8.96
C PHE A 449 -20.23 1.42 10.14
N ARG A 450 -19.78 0.81 11.24
CA ARG A 450 -19.18 1.55 12.37
C ARG A 450 -17.93 2.30 11.91
N ARG A 451 -17.06 1.64 11.14
CA ARG A 451 -15.84 2.25 10.62
C ARG A 451 -16.12 3.39 9.64
N LEU A 452 -17.12 3.24 8.77
CA LEU A 452 -17.56 4.31 7.88
C LEU A 452 -18.17 5.49 8.65
N LEU A 453 -18.93 5.21 9.73
CA LEU A 453 -19.51 6.24 10.60
C LEU A 453 -18.43 7.08 11.30
N GLU A 454 -17.28 6.48 11.64
CA GLU A 454 -16.13 7.19 12.18
C GLU A 454 -15.36 7.98 11.11
N LEU A 455 -15.05 7.34 9.98
CA LEU A 455 -14.13 7.89 8.98
C LEU A 455 -14.78 8.95 8.10
N VAL A 456 -16.00 8.73 7.62
CA VAL A 456 -16.63 9.61 6.63
C VAL A 456 -16.79 11.04 7.16
N PRO A 457 -17.28 11.28 8.39
CA PRO A 457 -17.40 12.63 8.92
C PRO A 457 -16.05 13.32 9.11
N LEU A 458 -15.11 12.62 9.77
CA LEU A 458 -13.78 13.14 10.09
C LEU A 458 -13.03 13.56 8.82
N GLU A 459 -13.00 12.68 7.83
CA GLU A 459 -12.29 12.90 6.58
C GLU A 459 -12.95 13.96 5.70
N THR A 460 -14.29 14.01 5.68
CA THR A 460 -15.00 15.04 4.90
C THR A 460 -14.71 16.44 5.47
N GLU A 461 -14.66 16.60 6.79
CA GLU A 461 -14.26 17.87 7.41
C GLU A 461 -12.81 18.23 7.11
N ARG A 462 -11.89 17.25 7.18
CA ARG A 462 -10.49 17.45 6.80
C ARG A 462 -10.35 17.93 5.36
N LEU A 463 -11.10 17.36 4.41
CA LEU A 463 -11.04 17.78 3.01
C LEU A 463 -11.63 19.18 2.78
N LYS A 464 -12.69 19.55 3.52
CA LYS A 464 -13.28 20.90 3.43
C LYS A 464 -12.33 22.01 3.89
N GLN A 465 -11.35 21.68 4.73
CA GLN A 465 -10.30 22.62 5.13
C GLN A 465 -9.27 22.86 4.01
N GLN A 466 -9.17 21.93 3.05
CA GLN A 466 -8.19 21.98 1.97
C GLN A 466 -8.75 22.61 0.69
N VAL A 467 -10.03 22.40 0.40
CA VAL A 467 -10.67 22.87 -0.83
C VAL A 467 -12.05 23.48 -0.58
N THR A 468 -12.43 24.42 -1.44
CA THR A 468 -13.73 25.12 -1.36
C THR A 468 -14.92 24.19 -1.54
N ARG A 469 -14.76 23.10 -2.29
CA ARG A 469 -15.86 22.17 -2.61
C ARG A 469 -15.43 20.72 -2.42
N VAL A 470 -16.21 20.01 -1.59
CA VAL A 470 -16.10 18.56 -1.41
C VAL A 470 -17.42 17.93 -1.83
N ASN A 471 -17.36 17.03 -2.80
CA ASN A 471 -18.52 16.29 -3.27
C ASN A 471 -18.98 15.29 -2.20
N ARG A 472 -20.25 14.86 -2.28
CA ARG A 472 -20.78 13.87 -1.34
C ARG A 472 -19.94 12.58 -1.43
N PRO A 473 -19.48 12.01 -0.29
CA PRO A 473 -18.70 10.78 -0.29
C PRO A 473 -19.44 9.65 -1.02
N THR A 474 -18.72 8.87 -1.82
CA THR A 474 -19.27 7.70 -2.51
C THR A 474 -18.63 6.43 -1.95
N VAL A 475 -19.45 5.45 -1.59
CA VAL A 475 -19.02 4.15 -1.05
C VAL A 475 -19.40 3.07 -2.05
N PHE A 476 -18.42 2.37 -2.60
CA PHE A 476 -18.63 1.13 -3.34
C PHE A 476 -18.54 -0.03 -2.35
N PHE A 477 -19.61 -0.81 -2.24
CA PHE A 477 -19.71 -1.91 -1.31
C PHE A 477 -19.91 -3.21 -2.08
N LEU A 478 -18.83 -3.97 -2.25
CA LEU A 478 -18.89 -5.31 -2.85
C LEU A 478 -19.17 -6.34 -1.75
N VAL A 479 -20.18 -7.18 -1.96
CA VAL A 479 -20.60 -8.24 -1.04
C VAL A 479 -20.79 -9.56 -1.77
N ALA A 480 -20.24 -10.64 -1.22
CA ALA A 480 -20.31 -12.00 -1.78
C ALA A 480 -21.11 -12.98 -0.91
N GLY A 481 -21.24 -12.70 0.39
CA GLY A 481 -21.99 -13.55 1.32
C GLY A 481 -22.88 -12.76 2.28
N ASP A 482 -23.94 -13.39 2.79
CA ASP A 482 -24.87 -12.77 3.74
C ASP A 482 -24.22 -12.53 5.13
N PRO A 483 -24.71 -11.54 5.89
CA PRO A 483 -24.11 -11.13 7.16
C PRO A 483 -24.45 -12.07 8.32
N GLU A 484 -23.46 -12.35 9.16
CA GLU A 484 -23.53 -13.25 10.33
C GLU A 484 -23.86 -12.54 11.65
N ASP A 485 -24.00 -11.21 11.64
CA ASP A 485 -24.14 -10.34 12.82
C ASP A 485 -25.61 -10.11 13.25
N SER A 486 -26.50 -11.07 12.95
CA SER A 486 -27.91 -11.11 13.39
C SER A 486 -28.70 -9.83 13.12
N GLY A 487 -28.33 -9.08 12.09
CA GLY A 487 -29.01 -7.84 11.69
C GLY A 487 -28.62 -6.59 12.49
N ARG A 488 -27.65 -6.66 13.40
CA ARG A 488 -27.17 -5.49 14.18
C ARG A 488 -26.62 -4.38 13.28
N TRP A 489 -26.00 -4.76 12.17
CA TRP A 489 -25.50 -3.82 11.15
C TRP A 489 -26.55 -2.84 10.64
N ARG A 490 -27.83 -3.21 10.64
CA ARG A 490 -28.92 -2.37 10.13
C ARG A 490 -29.09 -1.09 10.95
N ALA A 491 -28.93 -1.18 12.27
CA ALA A 491 -29.04 0.00 13.13
C ALA A 491 -27.90 0.99 12.85
N VAL A 492 -26.67 0.49 12.71
CA VAL A 492 -25.48 1.30 12.42
C VAL A 492 -25.52 1.88 11.01
N GLN A 493 -26.02 1.11 10.03
CA GLN A 493 -26.22 1.59 8.66
C GLN A 493 -27.24 2.73 8.61
N GLN A 494 -28.36 2.62 9.34
CA GLN A 494 -29.35 3.71 9.45
C GLN A 494 -28.76 4.96 10.11
N GLU A 495 -27.90 4.79 11.11
CA GLU A 495 -27.20 5.90 11.76
C GLU A 495 -26.28 6.64 10.77
N LEU A 496 -25.49 5.90 9.98
CA LEU A 496 -24.66 6.46 8.90
C LEU A 496 -25.49 7.22 7.86
N MET A 497 -26.66 6.68 7.49
CA MET A 497 -27.54 7.30 6.49
C MET A 497 -28.29 8.53 7.02
N ARG A 498 -28.43 8.70 8.34
CA ARG A 498 -28.98 9.91 8.98
C ARG A 498 -27.94 11.02 9.13
N HIS A 499 -26.65 10.71 9.03
CA HIS A 499 -25.59 11.68 9.19
C HIS A 499 -25.62 12.79 8.10
N PRO A 500 -25.28 14.06 8.41
CA PRO A 500 -25.21 15.12 7.39
C PRO A 500 -24.30 14.76 6.20
N TYR A 501 -23.18 14.12 6.51
CA TYR A 501 -22.20 13.59 5.54
C TYR A 501 -22.51 12.17 5.06
N ARG A 502 -23.78 11.75 5.09
CA ARG A 502 -24.19 10.44 4.58
C ARG A 502 -23.61 10.17 3.17
N PRO A 503 -22.96 9.02 2.96
CA PRO A 503 -22.41 8.68 1.66
C PRO A 503 -23.50 8.22 0.68
N ASN A 504 -23.22 8.35 -0.62
CA ASN A 504 -23.91 7.58 -1.64
C ASN A 504 -23.33 6.17 -1.65
N VAL A 505 -24.08 5.19 -1.12
CA VAL A 505 -23.67 3.78 -1.08
C VAL A 505 -24.17 3.06 -2.33
N ILE A 506 -23.23 2.56 -3.13
CA ILE A 506 -23.43 1.69 -4.28
C ILE A 506 -23.09 0.26 -3.85
N ALA A 507 -24.12 -0.58 -3.75
CA ALA A 507 -23.98 -1.97 -3.31
C ALA A 507 -23.94 -2.90 -4.52
N CYS A 508 -22.93 -3.77 -4.59
CA CYS A 508 -22.78 -4.77 -5.63
C CYS A 508 -22.78 -6.16 -5.00
N GLY A 509 -23.84 -6.92 -5.24
CA GLY A 509 -23.94 -8.34 -4.86
C GLY A 509 -23.31 -9.24 -5.91
N ILE A 510 -22.44 -10.15 -5.48
CA ILE A 510 -21.88 -11.22 -6.31
C ILE A 510 -22.11 -12.58 -5.66
N GLY A 511 -22.16 -13.65 -6.45
CA GLY A 511 -22.40 -14.99 -5.92
C GLY A 511 -23.81 -15.18 -5.37
N ALA A 512 -23.93 -15.95 -4.29
CA ALA A 512 -25.22 -16.45 -3.77
C ALA A 512 -25.85 -15.57 -2.67
N ILE A 513 -25.56 -14.26 -2.67
CA ILE A 513 -26.09 -13.33 -1.67
C ILE A 513 -27.56 -12.96 -1.89
N ASP A 514 -28.33 -12.80 -0.80
CA ASP A 514 -29.72 -12.33 -0.88
C ASP A 514 -29.83 -10.90 -1.44
N ARG A 515 -30.67 -10.74 -2.46
CA ARG A 515 -30.97 -9.45 -3.12
C ARG A 515 -31.52 -8.42 -2.15
N ARG A 516 -32.31 -8.84 -1.15
CA ARG A 516 -32.87 -7.94 -0.14
C ARG A 516 -31.77 -7.36 0.76
N THR A 517 -30.71 -8.13 1.03
CA THR A 517 -29.54 -7.66 1.77
C THR A 517 -28.83 -6.57 0.97
N VAL A 518 -28.52 -6.81 -0.31
CA VAL A 518 -27.83 -5.84 -1.19
C VAL A 518 -28.63 -4.54 -1.33
N THR A 519 -29.95 -4.65 -1.56
CA THR A 519 -30.84 -3.49 -1.68
C THR A 519 -30.86 -2.64 -0.41
N ARG A 520 -30.74 -3.28 0.76
CA ARG A 520 -30.75 -2.59 2.05
C ARG A 520 -29.42 -1.92 2.38
N ILE A 521 -28.30 -2.39 1.81
CA ILE A 521 -27.00 -1.72 1.91
C ILE A 521 -26.99 -0.44 1.08
N ALA A 522 -27.56 -0.50 -0.13
CA ALA A 522 -27.59 0.62 -1.07
C ALA A 522 -28.32 1.83 -0.48
N SER A 523 -27.82 3.03 -0.78
CA SER A 523 -28.43 4.28 -0.32
C SER A 523 -29.70 4.66 -1.09
N HIS A 524 -29.79 4.23 -2.36
CA HIS A 524 -30.95 4.38 -3.23
C HIS A 524 -31.14 3.07 -4.01
N PRO A 525 -32.37 2.71 -4.41
CA PRO A 525 -32.64 1.48 -5.18
C PRO A 525 -31.83 1.41 -6.48
N GLU A 526 -31.62 2.56 -7.14
CA GLU A 526 -30.80 2.68 -8.37
C GLU A 526 -29.31 2.38 -8.18
N PHE A 527 -28.85 2.27 -6.93
CA PHE A 527 -27.48 1.93 -6.56
C PHE A 527 -27.34 0.50 -6.03
N ALA A 528 -28.43 -0.28 -6.03
CA ALA A 528 -28.40 -1.71 -5.72
C ALA A 528 -28.21 -2.51 -7.01
N VAL A 529 -27.04 -3.13 -7.12
CA VAL A 529 -26.61 -3.85 -8.32
C VAL A 529 -26.30 -5.29 -7.96
N GLU A 530 -26.69 -6.21 -8.82
CA GLU A 530 -26.33 -7.63 -8.71
C GLU A 530 -25.65 -8.13 -9.98
N ALA A 531 -24.70 -9.03 -9.80
CA ALA A 531 -24.21 -9.86 -10.91
C ALA A 531 -25.21 -10.97 -11.22
N ASP A 532 -25.10 -11.55 -12.42
CA ASP A 532 -25.87 -12.73 -12.79
C ASP A 532 -25.60 -13.86 -11.76
N PRO A 533 -26.63 -14.41 -11.09
CA PRO A 533 -26.44 -15.49 -10.11
C PRO A 533 -25.76 -16.74 -10.67
N GLN A 534 -25.81 -16.94 -11.99
CA GLN A 534 -25.18 -18.06 -12.68
C GLN A 534 -23.73 -17.76 -13.12
N ALA A 535 -23.27 -16.52 -13.03
CA ALA A 535 -21.92 -16.14 -13.41
C ALA A 535 -20.90 -16.59 -12.36
N HIS A 536 -19.68 -16.88 -12.81
CA HIS A 536 -18.58 -17.20 -11.91
C HIS A 536 -18.22 -15.96 -11.06
N LEU A 537 -17.82 -16.18 -9.81
CA LEU A 537 -17.41 -15.09 -8.90
C LEU A 537 -16.32 -14.19 -9.49
N ALA A 538 -15.32 -14.80 -10.15
CA ALA A 538 -14.24 -14.08 -10.84
C ALA A 538 -14.76 -13.13 -11.94
N GLU A 539 -15.72 -13.58 -12.74
CA GLU A 539 -16.33 -12.77 -13.80
C GLU A 539 -17.15 -11.63 -13.21
N SER A 540 -17.92 -11.92 -12.15
CA SER A 540 -18.70 -10.92 -11.41
C SER A 540 -17.80 -9.83 -10.79
N ALA A 541 -16.65 -10.22 -10.24
CA ALA A 541 -15.64 -9.29 -9.72
C ALA A 541 -15.02 -8.42 -10.84
N ALA A 542 -14.78 -8.99 -12.03
CA ALA A 542 -14.32 -8.22 -13.19
C ALA A 542 -15.39 -7.20 -13.66
N GLN A 543 -16.67 -7.55 -13.61
CA GLN A 543 -17.76 -6.62 -13.91
C GLN A 543 -17.84 -5.48 -12.87
N PHE A 544 -17.70 -5.81 -11.59
CA PHE A 544 -17.60 -4.80 -10.52
C PHE A 544 -16.40 -3.87 -10.73
N SER A 545 -15.25 -4.40 -11.15
CA SER A 545 -14.07 -3.60 -11.50
C SER A 545 -14.36 -2.55 -12.57
N MET A 546 -15.07 -2.93 -13.64
CA MET A 546 -15.46 -1.97 -14.69
C MET A 546 -16.42 -0.90 -14.16
N LEU A 547 -17.41 -1.28 -13.34
CA LEU A 547 -18.32 -0.33 -12.69
C LEU A 547 -17.55 0.68 -11.83
N LEU A 548 -16.62 0.17 -11.00
CA LEU A 548 -15.79 0.97 -10.10
C LEU A 548 -14.93 1.95 -10.91
N GLN A 549 -14.18 1.46 -11.91
CA GLN A 549 -13.31 2.29 -12.73
C GLN A 549 -14.07 3.39 -13.47
N ASN A 550 -15.14 3.04 -14.18
CA ASN A 550 -15.92 4.01 -14.96
C ASN A 550 -16.52 5.09 -14.05
N THR A 551 -17.08 4.68 -12.91
CA THR A 551 -17.73 5.62 -11.99
C THR A 551 -16.72 6.51 -11.29
N VAL A 552 -15.55 5.99 -10.87
CA VAL A 552 -14.50 6.79 -10.22
C VAL A 552 -13.90 7.80 -11.20
N LEU A 553 -13.64 7.40 -12.44
CA LEU A 553 -13.17 8.33 -13.47
C LEU A 553 -14.20 9.41 -13.78
N HIS A 554 -15.49 9.05 -13.84
CA HIS A 554 -16.58 10.00 -14.00
C HIS A 554 -16.65 10.98 -12.82
N LEU A 555 -16.60 10.48 -11.57
CA LEU A 555 -16.61 11.32 -10.37
C LEU A 555 -15.44 12.30 -10.33
N GLY A 556 -14.23 11.86 -10.69
CA GLY A 556 -13.07 12.74 -10.75
C GLY A 556 -13.21 13.81 -11.84
N ARG A 557 -13.67 13.45 -13.05
CA ARG A 557 -13.95 14.43 -14.12
C ARG A 557 -15.03 15.44 -13.71
N SER A 558 -16.11 14.97 -13.08
CA SER A 558 -17.16 15.83 -12.53
C SER A 558 -16.60 16.77 -11.47
N ALA A 559 -15.75 16.30 -10.56
CA ALA A 559 -15.14 17.12 -9.52
C ALA A 559 -14.20 18.19 -10.10
N VAL A 560 -13.38 17.85 -11.11
CA VAL A 560 -12.56 18.82 -11.87
C VAL A 560 -13.45 19.90 -12.49
N ALA A 561 -14.56 19.50 -13.11
CA ALA A 561 -15.54 20.41 -13.72
C ALA A 561 -16.41 21.19 -12.71
N GLY A 562 -16.24 20.98 -11.39
CA GLY A 562 -17.07 21.62 -10.38
C GLY A 562 -18.53 21.12 -10.40
N SER A 563 -18.75 19.87 -10.78
CA SER A 563 -20.04 19.15 -10.68
C SER A 563 -19.97 18.06 -9.61
N SER A 564 -21.13 17.63 -9.12
CA SER A 564 -21.29 16.51 -8.19
C SER A 564 -22.22 15.42 -8.74
N GLU A 565 -22.41 15.36 -10.06
CA GLU A 565 -23.21 14.30 -10.67
C GLU A 565 -22.59 12.92 -10.41
N LEU A 566 -23.40 12.03 -9.84
CA LEU A 566 -23.09 10.61 -9.68
C LEU A 566 -24.00 9.84 -10.65
N ARG A 567 -23.42 9.31 -11.72
CA ARG A 567 -24.10 8.42 -12.67
C ARG A 567 -23.30 7.13 -12.79
N PRO A 568 -23.63 6.07 -12.03
CA PRO A 568 -22.95 4.80 -12.19
C PRO A 568 -23.27 4.21 -13.57
N GLU A 569 -22.27 4.17 -14.44
CA GLU A 569 -22.40 3.59 -15.78
C GLU A 569 -22.23 2.07 -15.68
N ARG A 570 -23.30 1.35 -15.99
CA ARG A 570 -23.41 -0.09 -15.72
C ARG A 570 -22.79 -0.92 -16.84
N PRO A 571 -21.77 -1.74 -16.57
CA PRO A 571 -21.21 -2.65 -17.57
C PRO A 571 -22.16 -3.83 -17.86
N ARG A 572 -21.96 -4.50 -19.00
CA ARG A 572 -22.75 -5.65 -19.42
C ARG A 572 -22.52 -6.83 -18.47
N GLY A 573 -23.55 -7.20 -17.71
CA GLY A 573 -23.50 -8.34 -16.77
C GLY A 573 -23.94 -7.99 -15.35
N LEU A 574 -23.94 -6.70 -15.02
CA LEU A 574 -24.53 -6.18 -13.80
C LEU A 574 -25.94 -5.67 -14.05
N ARG A 575 -26.91 -6.10 -13.25
CA ARG A 575 -28.32 -5.72 -13.34
C ARG A 575 -28.74 -4.94 -12.11
N LEU A 576 -29.69 -4.02 -12.28
CA LEU A 576 -30.32 -3.38 -11.14
C LEU A 576 -31.19 -4.41 -10.44
N ILE A 577 -31.17 -4.44 -9.12
CA ILE A 577 -32.18 -5.17 -8.37
C ILE A 577 -33.48 -4.38 -8.52
N GLN A 578 -34.37 -4.85 -9.39
CA GLN A 578 -35.72 -4.30 -9.53
C GLN A 578 -36.54 -4.68 -8.30
N ASP A 579 -37.45 -3.78 -7.90
CA ASP A 579 -38.17 -3.79 -6.63
C ASP A 579 -38.57 -5.21 -6.18
N VAL A 580 -38.10 -5.58 -5.00
CA VAL A 580 -38.58 -6.74 -4.28
C VAL A 580 -39.88 -6.33 -3.61
N GLU A 581 -41.03 -6.72 -4.19
CA GLU A 581 -42.31 -6.69 -3.47
C GLU A 581 -42.26 -7.48 -2.15
#